data_AF-A0A4R9K432-F1
#
_entry.id   AF-A0A4R9K432-F1
#
_cell.length_a   1.000
_cell.length_b   1.000
_cell.length_c   1.000
_cell.angle_alpha   90.00
_cell.angle_beta   90.00
_cell.angle_gamma   90.00
#
_symmetry.space_group_name_H-M   'P 1'
#
loop_
_entity.id
_entity.type
_entity.pdbx_description
1 polymer ?
#
loop_
_entity_poly.entity_id
_entity_poly.type
_entity_poly.pdbx_seq_one_letter_code
_entity_poly.pdbx_strand_id
1 'polypeptide(L)'
;MNLLTQSAWTELGMAKYQGPSFQPKPLEKSDIINIYYYLRSFISIQELSNLLGIPIFIKGPHSDDSIVINHKSEFGHYHPEFPIRLRKYFVPAVNDSSFKSLTQSTYDQYIKNLARTFFVVYIKLNSNSEYYHKEIERYQELCKERRLDPFFLEKFVHFMKLGYTDSEDIEEAAKFKTFKGDDDFDEDLVKQVVGFWIRRQIDKTDYQFYLGLADLISTYDQKFYEERLE
;
A
#
# COMPACT_ATOMS: atom_id res chain seq x y z
N MET A 1 -2.49 23.04 2.03
CA MET A 1 -2.27 21.61 2.31
C MET A 1 -3.10 21.12 3.48
N ASN A 2 -3.03 21.72 4.68
CA ASN A 2 -3.83 21.29 5.84
C ASN A 2 -5.35 21.18 5.56
N LEU A 3 -5.97 22.16 4.89
CA LEU A 3 -7.41 22.10 4.57
C LEU A 3 -7.76 20.92 3.65
N LEU A 4 -6.94 20.64 2.63
CA LEU A 4 -7.17 19.53 1.70
C LEU A 4 -7.03 18.17 2.42
N THR A 5 -5.98 18.01 3.23
CA THR A 5 -5.81 16.81 4.05
C THR A 5 -6.98 16.66 5.03
N GLN A 6 -7.41 17.74 5.69
CA GLN A 6 -8.53 17.71 6.63
C GLN A 6 -9.82 17.27 5.93
N SER A 7 -10.18 17.89 4.81
CA SER A 7 -11.35 17.49 4.01
C SER A 7 -11.26 16.03 3.56
N ALA A 8 -10.10 15.57 3.08
CA ALA A 8 -9.92 14.18 2.67
C ALA A 8 -10.16 13.18 3.82
N TRP A 9 -9.92 13.57 5.07
CA TRP A 9 -10.18 12.74 6.26
C TRP A 9 -11.60 12.90 6.81
N THR A 10 -12.17 14.10 6.80
CA THR A 10 -13.51 14.34 7.37
C THR A 10 -14.64 13.97 6.40
N GLU A 11 -14.36 13.97 5.10
CA GLU A 11 -15.37 13.79 4.05
C GLU A 11 -15.13 12.50 3.25
N LEU A 12 -14.20 11.64 3.66
CA LEU A 12 -13.85 10.42 2.92
C LEU A 12 -15.06 9.52 2.63
N GLY A 13 -15.98 9.37 3.58
CA GLY A 13 -17.21 8.60 3.40
C GLY A 13 -18.18 9.20 2.38
N MET A 14 -17.99 10.46 1.97
CA MET A 14 -18.76 11.14 0.92
C MET A 14 -18.00 11.18 -0.42
N ALA A 15 -16.80 10.60 -0.48
CA ALA A 15 -15.98 10.58 -1.69
C ALA A 15 -16.73 9.89 -2.84
N LYS A 16 -16.63 10.48 -4.03
CA LYS A 16 -17.24 9.91 -5.24
C LYS A 16 -16.19 9.17 -6.03
N TYR A 17 -16.45 7.91 -6.34
CA TYR A 17 -15.59 7.11 -7.20
C TYR A 17 -15.36 7.77 -8.57
N GLN A 18 -14.10 8.01 -8.93
CA GLN A 18 -13.69 8.65 -10.20
C GLN A 18 -13.03 7.68 -11.20
N GLY A 19 -13.30 6.37 -11.07
CA GLY A 19 -12.71 5.34 -11.93
C GLY A 19 -13.61 4.90 -13.08
N PRO A 20 -13.09 4.07 -14.00
CA PRO A 20 -13.82 3.58 -15.16
C PRO A 20 -14.81 2.44 -14.84
N SER A 21 -14.82 1.90 -13.61
CA SER A 21 -15.67 0.75 -13.25
C SER A 21 -17.15 1.09 -13.25
N PHE A 22 -17.95 0.21 -13.87
CA PHE A 22 -19.41 0.30 -13.87
C PHE A 22 -20.04 -0.10 -12.52
N GLN A 23 -19.27 -0.79 -11.66
CA GLN A 23 -19.64 -1.15 -10.29
C GLN A 23 -18.41 -1.02 -9.38
N PRO A 24 -18.17 0.15 -8.79
CA PRO A 24 -17.08 0.32 -7.83
C PRO A 24 -17.31 -0.54 -6.59
N LYS A 25 -16.23 -1.09 -6.01
CA LYS A 25 -16.32 -1.70 -4.68
C LYS A 25 -16.66 -0.61 -3.67
N PRO A 26 -17.54 -0.87 -2.68
CA PRO A 26 -17.74 0.05 -1.57
C PRO A 26 -16.41 0.40 -0.91
N LEU A 27 -16.26 1.62 -0.39
CA LEU A 27 -15.00 2.11 0.16
C LEU A 27 -14.47 1.22 1.30
N GLU A 28 -15.38 0.66 2.11
CA GLU A 28 -15.08 -0.25 3.22
C GLU A 28 -14.47 -1.59 2.77
N LYS A 29 -14.71 -1.98 1.52
CA LYS A 29 -14.23 -3.23 0.91
C LYS A 29 -13.29 -2.98 -0.27
N SER A 30 -12.78 -1.75 -0.38
CA SER A 30 -11.99 -1.34 -1.52
C SER A 30 -10.57 -1.87 -1.44
N ASP A 31 -10.06 -2.32 -2.59
CA ASP A 31 -8.64 -2.57 -2.79
C ASP A 31 -7.89 -1.26 -3.06
N ILE A 32 -6.58 -1.37 -3.28
CA ILE A 32 -5.67 -0.23 -3.52
C ILE A 32 -6.19 0.68 -4.66
N ILE A 33 -6.70 0.06 -5.73
CA ILE A 33 -7.13 0.78 -6.94
C ILE A 33 -8.44 1.52 -6.67
N ASN A 34 -9.40 0.89 -5.99
CA ASN A 34 -10.66 1.54 -5.66
C ASN A 34 -10.44 2.73 -4.71
N ILE A 35 -9.61 2.58 -3.67
CA ILE A 35 -9.27 3.68 -2.76
C ILE A 35 -8.63 4.84 -3.52
N TYR A 36 -7.69 4.57 -4.44
CA TYR A 36 -7.14 5.61 -5.31
C TYR A 36 -8.23 6.38 -6.06
N TYR A 37 -9.20 5.69 -6.65
CA TYR A 37 -10.29 6.35 -7.40
C TYR A 37 -11.27 7.13 -6.51
N TYR A 38 -11.44 6.78 -5.25
CA TYR A 38 -12.17 7.61 -4.29
C TYR A 38 -11.36 8.86 -3.90
N LEU A 39 -10.06 8.72 -3.63
CA LEU A 39 -9.20 9.86 -3.29
C LEU A 39 -9.12 10.92 -4.39
N ARG A 40 -9.29 10.51 -5.65
CA ARG A 40 -9.39 11.44 -6.80
C ARG A 40 -10.55 12.43 -6.71
N SER A 41 -11.55 12.23 -5.85
CA SER A 41 -12.59 13.24 -5.65
C SER A 41 -12.10 14.47 -4.88
N PHE A 42 -10.95 14.37 -4.20
CA PHE A 42 -10.36 15.48 -3.43
C PHE A 42 -9.20 16.15 -4.18
N ILE A 43 -8.39 15.37 -4.89
CA ILE A 43 -7.19 15.86 -5.57
C ILE A 43 -6.80 14.96 -6.74
N SER A 44 -6.44 15.54 -7.88
CA SER A 44 -5.82 14.82 -9.00
C SER A 44 -4.34 14.55 -8.75
N ILE A 45 -3.74 13.65 -9.55
CA ILE A 45 -2.30 13.36 -9.51
C ILE A 45 -1.49 14.63 -9.81
N GLN A 46 -1.89 15.39 -10.83
CA GLN A 46 -1.23 16.64 -11.20
C GLN A 46 -1.33 17.70 -10.10
N GLU A 47 -2.49 17.87 -9.47
CA GLU A 47 -2.64 18.80 -8.35
C GLU A 47 -1.81 18.38 -7.14
N LEU A 48 -1.77 17.07 -6.84
CA LEU A 48 -0.95 16.54 -5.75
C LEU A 48 0.55 16.73 -6.05
N SER A 49 0.99 16.48 -7.28
CA SER A 49 2.36 16.76 -7.75
C SER A 49 2.73 18.24 -7.55
N ASN A 50 1.85 19.16 -7.98
CA ASN A 50 2.03 20.61 -7.83
C ASN A 50 2.07 21.02 -6.35
N LEU A 51 1.18 20.48 -5.53
CA LEU A 51 1.10 20.76 -4.10
C LEU A 51 2.36 20.28 -3.37
N LEU A 52 2.83 19.09 -3.72
CA LEU A 52 4.04 18.53 -3.13
C LEU A 52 5.29 19.20 -3.68
N GLY A 53 5.26 19.82 -4.86
CA GLY A 53 6.40 20.46 -5.50
C GLY A 53 7.44 19.46 -6.04
N ILE A 54 6.98 18.27 -6.41
CA ILE A 54 7.76 17.17 -7.01
C ILE A 54 6.83 16.34 -7.89
N PRO A 55 7.33 15.72 -8.98
CA PRO A 55 6.57 14.70 -9.67
C PRO A 55 6.29 13.52 -8.72
N ILE A 56 5.12 12.89 -8.85
CA ILE A 56 4.81 11.68 -8.08
C ILE A 56 5.63 10.50 -8.58
N PHE A 57 5.72 10.34 -9.90
CA PHE A 57 6.46 9.27 -10.57
C PHE A 57 7.61 9.84 -11.40
N ILE A 58 8.76 9.17 -11.38
CA ILE A 58 9.95 9.55 -12.15
C ILE A 58 10.19 8.65 -13.37
N LYS A 59 9.54 7.49 -13.42
CA LYS A 59 9.65 6.51 -14.50
C LYS A 59 8.45 5.56 -14.47
N GLY A 60 8.14 4.95 -15.61
CA GLY A 60 7.18 3.86 -15.73
C GLY A 60 6.01 4.24 -16.62
N PRO A 61 4.94 3.42 -16.63
CA PRO A 61 3.85 3.56 -17.58
C PRO A 61 2.79 4.57 -17.13
N HIS A 62 2.92 5.16 -15.94
CA HIS A 62 1.96 6.14 -15.45
C HIS A 62 2.13 7.48 -16.17
N SER A 63 1.02 8.21 -16.35
CA SER A 63 1.03 9.57 -16.86
C SER A 63 0.62 10.56 -15.77
N ASP A 64 0.77 11.85 -16.06
CA ASP A 64 0.44 12.96 -15.16
C ASP A 64 -1.03 12.93 -14.67
N ASP A 65 -1.91 12.27 -15.44
CA ASP A 65 -3.35 12.22 -15.16
C ASP A 65 -3.88 10.81 -14.85
N SER A 66 -3.05 9.77 -14.97
CA SER A 66 -3.53 8.38 -14.85
C SER A 66 -2.51 7.37 -14.34
N ILE A 67 -3.02 6.43 -13.53
CA ILE A 67 -2.29 5.23 -13.12
C ILE A 67 -2.60 4.11 -14.10
N VAL A 68 -1.56 3.56 -14.72
CA VAL A 68 -1.64 2.36 -15.55
C VAL A 68 -1.47 1.12 -14.67
N ILE A 69 -2.56 0.38 -14.50
CA ILE A 69 -2.65 -0.77 -13.57
C ILE A 69 -2.38 -2.13 -14.23
N ASN A 70 -2.31 -2.19 -15.55
CA ASN A 70 -2.27 -3.42 -16.33
C ASN A 70 -1.08 -3.50 -17.31
N HIS A 71 -0.02 -2.73 -17.07
CA HIS A 71 1.19 -2.83 -17.88
C HIS A 71 1.93 -4.13 -17.57
N LYS A 72 2.32 -4.89 -18.59
CA LYS A 72 2.81 -6.27 -18.43
C LYS A 72 4.19 -6.39 -17.80
N SER A 73 5.06 -5.40 -18.01
CA SER A 73 6.49 -5.49 -17.65
C SER A 73 7.07 -4.19 -17.09
N GLU A 74 6.22 -3.20 -16.81
CA GLU A 74 6.65 -1.92 -16.25
C GLU A 74 5.67 -1.50 -15.16
N PHE A 75 6.15 -0.71 -14.22
CA PHE A 75 5.37 -0.15 -13.15
C PHE A 75 5.86 1.26 -12.84
N GLY A 76 5.04 2.08 -12.17
CA GLY A 76 5.44 3.42 -11.79
C GLY A 76 6.48 3.40 -10.69
N HIS A 77 7.62 4.04 -10.96
CA HIS A 77 8.67 4.31 -9.98
C HIS A 77 8.38 5.65 -9.31
N TYR A 78 8.16 5.64 -8.00
CA TYR A 78 7.92 6.87 -7.26
C TYR A 78 9.17 7.75 -7.22
N HIS A 79 8.96 9.06 -7.15
CA HIS A 79 10.01 9.97 -6.74
C HIS A 79 10.41 9.67 -5.27
N PRO A 80 11.70 9.59 -4.90
CA PRO A 80 12.12 9.24 -3.54
C PRO A 80 11.56 10.16 -2.43
N GLU A 81 11.41 11.46 -2.73
CA GLU A 81 10.79 12.45 -1.84
C GLU A 81 9.26 12.30 -1.69
N PHE A 82 8.59 11.56 -2.58
CA PHE A 82 7.12 11.44 -2.55
C PHE A 82 6.60 10.86 -1.22
N PRO A 83 7.01 9.66 -0.77
CA PRO A 83 6.54 9.12 0.51
C PRO A 83 6.95 9.99 1.71
N ILE A 84 8.09 10.69 1.64
CA ILE A 84 8.55 11.60 2.70
C ILE A 84 7.57 12.76 2.87
N ARG A 85 7.20 13.40 1.75
CA ARG A 85 6.25 14.53 1.78
C ARG A 85 4.83 14.04 2.08
N LEU A 86 4.43 12.87 1.58
CA LEU A 86 3.15 12.26 1.91
C LEU A 86 2.99 12.06 3.42
N ARG A 87 3.97 11.42 4.07
CA ARG A 87 4.02 11.22 5.54
C ARG A 87 3.88 12.53 6.30
N LYS A 88 4.64 13.56 5.89
CA LYS A 88 4.64 14.87 6.55
C LYS A 88 3.27 15.57 6.54
N TYR A 89 2.48 15.36 5.49
CA TYR A 89 1.28 16.18 5.24
C TYR A 89 -0.04 15.43 5.35
N PHE A 90 -0.05 14.10 5.29
CA PHE A 90 -1.27 13.29 5.24
C PHE A 90 -1.52 12.42 6.48
N VAL A 91 -0.64 12.47 7.48
CA VAL A 91 -0.90 11.94 8.84
C VAL A 91 -1.05 13.10 9.84
N PRO A 92 -2.07 13.99 9.68
CA PRO A 92 -2.17 15.24 10.43
C PRO A 92 -2.47 15.05 11.93
N ALA A 93 -2.98 13.89 12.32
CA ALA A 93 -3.48 13.64 13.66
C ALA A 93 -2.41 13.29 14.71
N VAL A 94 -1.14 13.10 14.31
CA VAL A 94 -0.05 12.71 15.24
C VAL A 94 0.05 13.67 16.44
N ASN A 95 -0.12 14.97 16.18
CA ASN A 95 0.01 16.03 17.19
C ASN A 95 -1.32 16.76 17.47
N ASP A 96 -2.45 16.24 16.99
CA ASP A 96 -3.76 16.87 17.14
C ASP A 96 -4.79 15.84 17.62
N SER A 97 -4.94 15.75 18.95
CA SER A 97 -5.86 14.82 19.59
C SER A 97 -7.32 15.08 19.23
N SER A 98 -7.69 16.35 19.05
CA SER A 98 -9.06 16.72 18.68
C SER A 98 -9.37 16.26 17.26
N PHE A 99 -8.44 16.47 16.33
CA PHE A 99 -8.57 16.00 14.96
C PHE A 99 -8.53 14.46 14.88
N LYS A 100 -7.68 13.80 15.67
CA LYS A 100 -7.67 12.34 15.81
C LYS A 100 -9.04 11.82 16.22
N SER A 101 -9.62 12.34 17.30
CA SER A 101 -10.96 11.93 17.76
C SER A 101 -12.04 12.15 16.71
N LEU A 102 -11.98 13.28 15.99
CA LEU A 102 -12.92 13.58 14.91
C LEU A 102 -12.83 12.58 13.74
N THR A 103 -11.64 12.09 13.43
CA THR A 103 -11.37 11.27 12.24
C THR A 103 -11.22 9.77 12.55
N GLN A 104 -11.31 9.37 13.82
CA GLN A 104 -11.19 7.97 14.22
C GLN A 104 -12.21 7.06 13.52
N SER A 105 -13.47 7.50 13.42
CA SER A 105 -14.51 6.73 12.71
C SER A 105 -14.19 6.56 11.23
N THR A 106 -13.64 7.60 10.58
CA THR A 106 -13.17 7.50 9.19
C THR A 106 -12.07 6.47 9.07
N TYR A 107 -11.07 6.51 9.95
CA TYR A 107 -9.98 5.55 9.95
C TYR A 107 -10.51 4.13 10.11
N ASP A 108 -11.31 3.88 11.15
CA ASP A 108 -11.81 2.56 11.50
C ASP A 108 -12.66 1.94 10.39
N GLN A 109 -13.47 2.75 9.71
CA GLN A 109 -14.38 2.29 8.66
C GLN A 109 -13.70 2.09 7.30
N TYR A 110 -12.76 2.97 6.91
CA TYR A 110 -12.30 3.04 5.53
C TYR A 110 -10.81 2.75 5.34
N ILE A 111 -9.96 3.06 6.33
CA ILE A 111 -8.51 3.04 6.16
C ILE A 111 -7.87 1.86 6.90
N LYS A 112 -8.41 1.48 8.06
CA LYS A 112 -7.85 0.51 8.98
C LYS A 112 -7.46 -0.81 8.32
N ASN A 113 -8.36 -1.42 7.55
CA ASN A 113 -8.08 -2.71 6.92
C ASN A 113 -6.91 -2.63 5.93
N LEU A 114 -6.91 -1.59 5.09
CA LEU A 114 -5.83 -1.34 4.14
C LEU A 114 -4.51 -1.10 4.88
N ALA A 115 -4.50 -0.20 5.87
CA ALA A 115 -3.31 0.15 6.63
C ALA A 115 -2.71 -1.07 7.34
N ARG A 116 -3.53 -1.83 8.08
CA ARG A 116 -3.09 -3.06 8.74
C ARG A 116 -2.52 -4.08 7.74
N THR A 117 -3.17 -4.27 6.59
CA THR A 117 -2.70 -5.23 5.56
C THR A 117 -1.33 -4.83 5.02
N PHE A 118 -1.15 -3.56 4.65
CA PHE A 118 0.16 -3.06 4.21
C PHE A 118 1.25 -3.30 5.26
N PHE A 119 0.92 -3.08 6.53
CA PHE A 119 1.88 -3.15 7.63
C PHE A 119 2.31 -4.58 7.93
N VAL A 120 1.38 -5.51 8.06
CA VAL A 120 1.71 -6.91 8.36
C VAL A 120 2.40 -7.59 7.20
N VAL A 121 2.03 -7.28 5.94
CA VAL A 121 2.73 -7.82 4.78
C VAL A 121 4.16 -7.33 4.72
N TYR A 122 4.41 -6.04 5.02
CA TYR A 122 5.77 -5.50 5.10
C TYR A 122 6.59 -6.22 6.18
N ILE A 123 6.04 -6.37 7.38
CA ILE A 123 6.72 -7.08 8.49
C ILE A 123 7.02 -8.52 8.10
N LYS A 124 6.04 -9.23 7.53
CA LYS A 124 6.21 -10.63 7.13
C LYS A 124 7.28 -10.77 6.06
N LEU A 125 7.25 -9.97 4.98
CA LEU A 125 8.28 -9.96 3.94
C LEU A 125 9.68 -9.73 4.53
N ASN A 126 9.83 -8.75 5.43
CA ASN A 126 11.13 -8.46 6.06
C ASN A 126 11.57 -9.49 7.12
N SER A 127 10.66 -10.35 7.59
CA SER A 127 11.02 -11.43 8.51
C SER A 127 11.80 -12.57 7.85
N ASN A 128 11.70 -12.68 6.52
CA ASN A 128 12.58 -13.49 5.69
C ASN A 128 13.13 -12.65 4.53
N SER A 129 14.21 -11.90 4.82
CA SER A 129 14.86 -11.03 3.85
C SER A 129 15.51 -11.79 2.69
N GLU A 130 15.91 -13.05 2.88
CA GLU A 130 16.52 -13.86 1.82
C GLU A 130 15.49 -14.20 0.74
N TYR A 131 14.35 -14.78 1.13
CA TYR A 131 13.25 -15.01 0.20
C TYR A 131 12.83 -13.72 -0.49
N TYR A 132 12.66 -12.65 0.29
CA TYR A 132 12.16 -11.39 -0.25
C TYR A 132 13.12 -10.80 -1.29
N HIS A 133 14.43 -10.87 -1.04
CA HIS A 133 15.44 -10.41 -2.00
C HIS A 133 15.41 -11.21 -3.30
N LYS A 134 15.34 -12.55 -3.22
CA LYS A 134 15.23 -13.43 -4.40
C LYS A 134 14.01 -13.06 -5.25
N GLU A 135 12.87 -12.80 -4.60
CA GLU A 135 11.63 -12.43 -5.30
C GLU A 135 11.69 -11.05 -5.96
N ILE A 136 12.39 -10.10 -5.34
CA ILE A 136 12.63 -8.79 -5.94
C ILE A 136 13.49 -8.93 -7.21
N GLU A 137 14.61 -9.64 -7.12
CA GLU A 137 15.51 -9.87 -8.25
C GLU A 137 14.78 -10.58 -9.40
N ARG A 138 14.05 -11.64 -9.07
CA ARG A 138 13.23 -12.39 -10.03
C ARG A 138 12.18 -11.52 -10.71
N TYR A 139 11.45 -10.70 -9.95
CA TYR A 139 10.47 -9.79 -10.54
C TYR A 139 11.12 -8.79 -11.50
N GLN A 140 12.28 -8.23 -11.13
CA GLN A 140 13.04 -7.31 -11.98
C GLN A 140 13.55 -7.98 -13.25
N GLU A 141 14.09 -9.19 -13.15
CA GLU A 141 14.59 -9.97 -14.29
C GLU A 141 13.45 -10.29 -15.27
N LEU A 142 12.34 -10.83 -14.77
CA LEU A 142 11.16 -11.14 -15.59
C LEU A 142 10.58 -9.88 -16.27
N CYS A 143 10.56 -8.74 -15.59
CA CYS A 143 10.20 -7.46 -16.21
C CYS A 143 11.16 -7.06 -17.33
N LYS A 144 12.48 -7.12 -17.08
CA LYS A 144 13.53 -6.77 -18.04
C LYS A 144 13.47 -7.64 -19.29
N GLU A 145 13.23 -8.93 -19.13
CA GLU A 145 13.09 -9.89 -20.22
C GLU A 145 11.73 -9.85 -20.92
N ARG A 146 10.77 -9.08 -20.37
CA ARG A 146 9.36 -9.04 -20.83
C ARG A 146 8.69 -10.42 -20.77
N ARG A 147 9.03 -11.20 -19.75
CA ARG A 147 8.52 -12.55 -19.48
C ARG A 147 7.73 -12.66 -18.17
N LEU A 148 7.42 -11.52 -17.53
CA LEU A 148 6.60 -11.53 -16.33
C LEU A 148 5.22 -12.12 -16.63
N ASP A 149 4.90 -13.20 -15.93
CA ASP A 149 3.61 -13.86 -16.04
C ASP A 149 2.50 -12.94 -15.48
N PRO A 150 1.36 -12.78 -16.16
CA PRO A 150 0.23 -11.99 -15.65
C PRO A 150 -0.27 -12.43 -14.27
N PHE A 151 -0.08 -13.70 -13.91
CA PHE A 151 -0.45 -14.33 -12.64
C PHE A 151 0.73 -14.47 -11.68
N PHE A 152 1.85 -13.78 -11.92
CA PHE A 152 3.04 -13.83 -11.06
C PHE A 152 2.72 -13.67 -9.57
N LEU A 153 1.74 -12.80 -9.22
CA LEU A 153 1.37 -12.54 -7.83
C LEU A 153 0.40 -13.57 -7.24
N GLU A 154 -0.19 -14.48 -8.03
CA GLU A 154 -1.15 -15.46 -7.51
C GLU A 154 -0.52 -16.44 -6.51
N LYS A 155 0.80 -16.65 -6.61
CA LYS A 155 1.54 -17.45 -5.61
C LYS A 155 1.54 -16.85 -4.21
N PHE A 156 1.11 -15.61 -4.04
CA PHE A 156 1.00 -14.93 -2.75
C PHE A 156 -0.44 -14.92 -2.19
N VAL A 157 -1.39 -15.61 -2.82
CA VAL A 157 -2.80 -15.63 -2.36
C VAL A 157 -2.92 -16.08 -0.90
N HIS A 158 -2.16 -17.09 -0.50
CA HIS A 158 -2.12 -17.59 0.87
C HIS A 158 -0.93 -17.05 1.67
N PHE A 159 -0.31 -15.93 1.25
CA PHE A 159 0.92 -15.42 1.86
C PHE A 159 0.81 -15.21 3.36
N MET A 160 -0.36 -14.80 3.87
CA MET A 160 -0.55 -14.60 5.31
C MET A 160 -0.81 -15.90 6.08
N LYS A 161 -1.13 -17.02 5.41
CA LYS A 161 -1.55 -18.25 6.10
C LYS A 161 -0.42 -18.92 6.90
N LEU A 162 -0.81 -19.61 7.98
CA LEU A 162 0.10 -20.46 8.74
C LEU A 162 0.60 -21.62 7.85
N GLY A 163 1.90 -21.66 7.58
CA GLY A 163 2.47 -22.66 6.68
C GLY A 163 2.44 -22.28 5.20
N TYR A 164 2.36 -20.97 4.89
CA TYR A 164 2.64 -20.48 3.55
C TYR A 164 3.94 -21.10 3.01
N THR A 165 3.87 -21.64 1.80
CA THR A 165 5.02 -22.11 1.04
C THR A 165 4.87 -21.63 -0.40
N ASP A 166 5.99 -21.29 -1.01
CA ASP A 166 6.09 -21.09 -2.45
C ASP A 166 6.44 -22.43 -3.07
N SER A 167 5.68 -22.88 -4.08
CA SER A 167 5.96 -24.15 -4.77
C SER A 167 7.31 -24.17 -5.46
N GLU A 168 7.91 -23.00 -5.69
CA GLU A 168 9.19 -22.84 -6.35
C GLU A 168 10.39 -22.73 -5.38
N ASP A 169 10.15 -22.34 -4.12
CA ASP A 169 11.18 -22.24 -3.07
C ASP A 169 10.57 -22.59 -1.69
N ILE A 170 10.18 -23.86 -1.53
CA ILE A 170 9.43 -24.35 -0.36
C ILE A 170 10.23 -24.15 0.93
N GLU A 171 11.51 -24.50 0.92
CA GLU A 171 12.36 -24.47 2.12
C GLU A 171 12.54 -23.05 2.65
N GLU A 172 12.73 -22.08 1.76
CA GLU A 172 12.92 -20.69 2.15
C GLU A 172 11.59 -20.04 2.53
N ALA A 173 10.53 -20.25 1.74
CA ALA A 173 9.21 -19.71 2.02
C ALA A 173 8.62 -20.19 3.37
N ALA A 174 8.98 -21.37 3.86
CA ALA A 174 8.53 -21.87 5.15
C ALA A 174 9.08 -21.09 6.37
N LYS A 175 10.06 -20.20 6.18
CA LYS A 175 10.77 -19.50 7.28
C LYS A 175 10.15 -18.16 7.69
N PHE A 176 9.04 -17.74 7.08
CA PHE A 176 8.37 -16.50 7.46
C PHE A 176 7.89 -16.52 8.92
N LYS A 177 8.05 -15.40 9.62
CA LYS A 177 7.34 -15.20 10.89
C LYS A 177 5.84 -15.12 10.63
N THR A 178 5.08 -15.75 11.52
CA THR A 178 3.61 -15.72 11.50
C THR A 178 3.10 -15.27 12.85
N PHE A 179 2.04 -14.48 12.85
CA PHE A 179 1.37 -14.01 14.05
C PHE A 179 -0.05 -14.55 14.11
N LYS A 180 -0.59 -14.64 15.32
CA LYS A 180 -2.00 -15.00 15.50
C LYS A 180 -2.89 -13.96 14.81
N GLY A 181 -3.89 -14.42 14.05
CA GLY A 181 -4.81 -13.58 13.29
C GLY A 181 -4.31 -13.17 11.90
N ASP A 182 -3.14 -13.67 11.45
CA ASP A 182 -2.70 -13.47 10.06
C ASP A 182 -3.66 -14.12 9.04
N ASP A 183 -4.36 -15.17 9.43
CA ASP A 183 -5.30 -15.86 8.53
C ASP A 183 -6.55 -15.03 8.18
N ASP A 184 -6.81 -13.92 8.90
CA ASP A 184 -8.01 -13.08 8.77
C ASP A 184 -7.91 -12.03 7.66
N PHE A 185 -6.71 -11.84 7.07
CA PHE A 185 -6.51 -10.84 6.01
C PHE A 185 -7.04 -11.31 4.65
N ASP A 186 -7.61 -10.37 3.90
CA ASP A 186 -8.15 -10.61 2.55
C ASP A 186 -7.04 -11.02 1.57
N GLU A 187 -7.18 -12.21 1.00
CA GLU A 187 -6.15 -12.84 0.15
C GLU A 187 -5.87 -12.03 -1.13
N ASP A 188 -6.91 -11.44 -1.72
CA ASP A 188 -6.80 -10.63 -2.93
C ASP A 188 -6.08 -9.31 -2.67
N LEU A 189 -6.32 -8.68 -1.51
CA LEU A 189 -5.60 -7.50 -1.08
C LEU A 189 -4.15 -7.84 -0.73
N VAL A 190 -3.92 -8.94 0.00
CA VAL A 190 -2.59 -9.40 0.41
C VAL A 190 -1.66 -9.55 -0.81
N LYS A 191 -2.07 -10.26 -1.86
CA LYS A 191 -1.22 -10.45 -3.05
C LYS A 191 -0.91 -9.13 -3.77
N GLN A 192 -1.87 -8.19 -3.81
CA GLN A 192 -1.64 -6.86 -4.38
C GLN A 192 -0.62 -6.06 -3.56
N VAL A 193 -0.70 -6.16 -2.23
CA VAL A 193 0.20 -5.49 -1.29
C VAL A 193 1.60 -6.10 -1.34
N VAL A 194 1.75 -7.42 -1.48
CA VAL A 194 3.06 -8.05 -1.73
C VAL A 194 3.70 -7.46 -2.99
N GLY A 195 2.94 -7.41 -4.10
CA GLY A 195 3.41 -6.79 -5.34
C GLY A 195 3.77 -5.30 -5.17
N PHE A 196 3.00 -4.56 -4.36
CA PHE A 196 3.33 -3.17 -4.03
C PHE A 196 4.71 -3.10 -3.37
N TRP A 197 4.94 -3.86 -2.31
CA TRP A 197 6.21 -3.81 -1.57
C TRP A 197 7.41 -4.26 -2.41
N ILE A 198 7.28 -5.30 -3.24
CA ILE A 198 8.32 -5.68 -4.21
C ILE A 198 8.70 -4.48 -5.09
N ARG A 199 7.71 -3.80 -5.67
CA ARG A 199 7.96 -2.61 -6.52
C ARG A 199 8.59 -1.44 -5.76
N ARG A 200 8.23 -1.25 -4.48
CA ARG A 200 8.81 -0.21 -3.63
C ARG A 200 10.25 -0.50 -3.21
N GLN A 201 10.62 -1.75 -3.04
CA GLN A 201 12.01 -2.14 -2.83
C GLN A 201 12.88 -1.88 -4.06
N ILE A 202 12.30 -2.02 -5.26
CA ILE A 202 13.00 -1.77 -6.52
C ILE A 202 13.29 -0.29 -6.71
N ASP A 203 12.32 0.59 -6.43
CA ASP A 203 12.50 2.04 -6.54
C ASP A 203 13.03 2.71 -5.26
N LYS A 204 13.35 1.92 -4.22
CA LYS A 204 13.96 2.34 -2.94
C LYS A 204 13.09 3.33 -2.15
N THR A 205 11.77 3.22 -2.29
CA THR A 205 10.80 4.05 -1.55
C THR A 205 10.06 3.30 -0.44
N ASP A 206 10.27 1.98 -0.35
CA ASP A 206 9.64 1.07 0.61
C ASP A 206 9.74 1.56 2.05
N TYR A 207 10.95 1.89 2.52
CA TYR A 207 11.17 2.27 3.91
C TYR A 207 10.42 3.56 4.28
N GLN A 208 10.40 4.55 3.38
CA GLN A 208 9.68 5.81 3.65
C GLN A 208 8.16 5.61 3.64
N PHE A 209 7.63 4.75 2.78
CA PHE A 209 6.22 4.34 2.85
C PHE A 209 5.92 3.61 4.16
N TYR A 210 6.78 2.67 4.57
CA TYR A 210 6.62 1.96 5.84
C TYR A 210 6.62 2.92 7.03
N LEU A 211 7.51 3.90 7.07
CA LEU A 211 7.53 4.90 8.15
C LEU A 211 6.23 5.71 8.21
N GLY A 212 5.70 6.15 7.06
CA GLY A 212 4.41 6.84 7.02
C GLY A 212 3.25 5.96 7.48
N LEU A 213 3.30 4.67 7.15
CA LEU A 213 2.32 3.69 7.58
C LEU A 213 2.41 3.38 9.08
N ALA A 214 3.63 3.25 9.62
CA ALA A 214 3.87 3.05 11.03
C ALA A 214 3.30 4.23 11.84
N ASP A 215 3.59 5.48 11.41
CA ASP A 215 3.01 6.67 12.03
C ASP A 215 1.47 6.67 11.99
N LEU A 216 0.88 6.26 10.86
CA LEU A 216 -0.57 6.19 10.72
C LEU A 216 -1.19 5.19 11.70
N ILE A 217 -0.64 3.98 11.78
CA ILE A 217 -1.16 2.91 12.65
C ILE A 217 -0.89 3.23 14.11
N SER A 218 0.30 3.71 14.49
CA SER A 218 0.55 4.13 15.87
C SER A 218 -0.37 5.28 16.28
N THR A 219 -0.73 6.16 15.34
CA THR A 219 -1.67 7.26 15.62
C THR A 219 -3.08 6.75 15.88
N TYR A 220 -3.64 5.91 15.02
CA TYR A 220 -5.07 5.55 15.07
C TYR A 220 -5.38 4.18 15.66
N ASP A 221 -4.39 3.30 15.77
CA ASP A 221 -4.53 1.87 16.05
C ASP A 221 -3.36 1.33 16.87
N GLN A 222 -2.97 2.10 17.89
CA GLN A 222 -1.80 1.87 18.72
C GLN A 222 -1.73 0.44 19.28
N LYS A 223 -2.86 -0.10 19.74
CA LYS A 223 -2.92 -1.47 20.29
C LYS A 223 -2.46 -2.51 19.25
N PHE A 224 -2.96 -2.40 18.01
CA PHE A 224 -2.54 -3.31 16.94
C PHE A 224 -1.07 -3.11 16.56
N TYR A 225 -0.60 -1.85 16.56
CA TYR A 225 0.81 -1.56 16.29
C TYR A 225 1.73 -2.26 17.29
N GLU A 226 1.44 -2.14 18.59
CA GLU A 226 2.21 -2.76 19.67
C GLU A 226 2.20 -4.29 19.59
N GLU A 227 1.03 -4.91 19.42
CA GLU A 227 0.87 -6.37 19.29
C GLU A 227 1.65 -6.98 18.12
N ARG A 228 2.03 -6.18 17.13
CA ARG A 228 2.76 -6.61 15.92
C ARG A 228 4.26 -6.36 15.95
N LEU A 229 4.74 -5.63 16.96
CA LEU A 229 6.17 -5.38 17.17
C LEU A 229 6.79 -6.28 18.25
N GLU A 230 5.97 -6.89 19.09
CA GLU A 230 6.37 -7.93 20.06
C GLU A 230 6.71 -9.26 19.38
#